data_AF-A0AAW2ZBT3-F1
#
_entry.id   AF-A0AAW2ZBT3-F1
#
_cell.length_a   1.000
_cell.length_b   1.000
_cell.length_c   1.000
_cell.angle_alpha   90.00
_cell.angle_beta   90.00
_cell.angle_gamma   90.00
#
_symmetry.space_group_name_H-M   'P 1'
#
loop_
_entity.id
_entity.type
_entity.pdbx_description
1 polymer ?
#
loop_
_entity_poly.entity_id
_entity_poly.type
_entity_poly.pdbx_seq_one_letter_code
_entity_poly.pdbx_strand_id
1 'polypeptide(L)'
;MDVVHPGSVPLSKVNFNAKHDYEYIKNYKILQECFTKAGIDKAIDVNKLIKGKYQDNLEFLQWIKRYFDLHWQGGEYDAVARRSGSTRNQEQKKNIRSTNENANNNTNINNMATKDAIISLQKQIAELRDSEESLKAERDYYFEKLRRVEIKCETLENQQKSGIDACVFAKEIQEILYATAEEM
;
A
#
# COMPACT_ATOMS: atom_id res chain seq x y z
N MET A 1 -15.02 -12.70 -0.36
CA MET A 1 -15.85 -13.43 0.63
C MET A 1 -17.22 -12.81 0.82
N ASP A 2 -17.39 -11.63 1.42
CA ASP A 2 -18.75 -11.08 1.68
C ASP A 2 -19.58 -10.88 0.41
N VAL A 3 -18.95 -10.49 -0.70
CA VAL A 3 -19.62 -10.41 -2.01
C VAL A 3 -20.10 -11.78 -2.48
N VAL A 4 -19.22 -12.79 -2.51
CA VAL A 4 -19.52 -14.15 -2.99
C VAL A 4 -20.50 -14.89 -2.07
N HIS A 5 -20.40 -14.64 -0.77
CA HIS A 5 -21.20 -15.26 0.29
C HIS A 5 -21.82 -14.15 1.16
N PRO A 6 -22.91 -13.51 0.73
CA PRO A 6 -23.53 -12.40 1.46
C PRO A 6 -23.84 -12.75 2.91
N GLY A 7 -23.36 -11.93 3.85
CA GLY A 7 -23.63 -12.12 5.28
C GLY A 7 -22.77 -13.19 5.98
N SER A 8 -21.89 -13.88 5.24
CA SER A 8 -20.95 -14.85 5.82
C SER A 8 -19.82 -14.20 6.61
N VAL A 9 -19.48 -12.95 6.29
CA VAL A 9 -18.36 -12.23 6.90
C VAL A 9 -18.87 -11.27 7.97
N PRO A 10 -18.43 -11.41 9.24
CA PRO A 10 -18.76 -10.46 10.29
C PRO A 10 -17.91 -9.18 10.12
N LEU A 11 -18.25 -8.32 9.15
CA LEU A 11 -17.51 -7.11 8.82
C LEU A 11 -17.35 -6.15 10.01
N SER A 12 -18.26 -6.19 10.99
CA SER A 12 -18.17 -5.43 12.25
C SER A 12 -17.02 -5.85 13.17
N LYS A 13 -16.43 -7.02 12.95
CA LYS A 13 -15.26 -7.50 13.69
C LYS A 13 -13.94 -7.25 12.95
N VAL A 14 -14.00 -6.89 11.66
CA VAL A 14 -12.82 -6.67 10.84
C VAL A 14 -12.26 -5.27 11.10
N ASN A 15 -10.98 -5.19 11.43
CA ASN A 15 -10.29 -3.91 11.57
C ASN A 15 -9.77 -3.45 10.20
N PHE A 16 -10.48 -2.53 9.55
CA PHE A 16 -10.07 -1.97 8.25
C PHE A 16 -8.90 -0.98 8.33
N ASN A 17 -8.58 -0.50 9.53
CA ASN A 17 -7.48 0.45 9.78
C ASN A 17 -6.30 -0.23 10.48
N ALA A 18 -6.16 -1.56 10.36
CA ALA A 18 -5.07 -2.33 10.93
C ALA A 18 -3.71 -1.83 10.39
N LYS A 19 -2.73 -1.65 11.30
CA LYS A 19 -1.36 -1.19 10.98
C LYS A 19 -0.28 -2.12 11.52
N HIS A 20 -0.63 -3.01 12.45
CA HIS A 20 0.32 -3.90 13.12
C HIS A 20 0.02 -5.37 12.86
N ASP A 21 1.06 -6.21 12.87
CA ASP A 21 0.98 -7.65 12.61
C ASP A 21 -0.10 -8.37 13.42
N TYR A 22 -0.22 -8.06 14.72
CA TYR A 22 -1.22 -8.68 15.58
C TYR A 22 -2.67 -8.33 15.18
N GLU A 23 -2.88 -7.19 14.51
CA GLU A 23 -4.18 -6.78 13.98
C GLU A 23 -4.48 -7.51 12.67
N TYR A 24 -3.48 -7.67 11.80
CA TYR A 24 -3.61 -8.49 10.60
C TYR A 24 -3.94 -9.95 10.95
N ILE A 25 -3.27 -10.53 11.96
CA ILE A 25 -3.57 -11.89 12.45
C ILE A 25 -5.04 -12.01 12.86
N LYS A 26 -5.59 -11.03 13.60
CA LYS A 26 -7.01 -11.04 13.99
C LYS A 26 -7.93 -11.03 12.76
N ASN A 27 -7.64 -10.20 11.77
CA ASN A 27 -8.40 -10.15 10.52
C ASN A 27 -8.32 -11.48 9.74
N TYR A 28 -7.15 -12.10 9.65
CA TYR A 28 -6.98 -13.39 8.98
C TYR A 28 -7.69 -14.54 9.70
N LYS A 29 -7.79 -14.51 11.03
CA LYS A 29 -8.61 -15.49 11.79
C LYS A 29 -10.08 -15.39 11.43
N ILE A 30 -10.61 -14.18 11.29
CA ILE A 30 -12.00 -13.98 10.81
C ILE A 30 -12.16 -14.59 9.41
N LEU A 31 -11.18 -14.39 8.53
CA LEU A 31 -11.21 -14.96 7.19
C LEU A 31 -11.20 -16.50 7.20
N GLN A 32 -10.37 -17.12 8.05
CA GLN A 32 -10.32 -18.58 8.24
C GLN A 32 -11.68 -19.13 8.71
N GLU A 33 -12.31 -18.49 9.70
CA GLU A 33 -13.65 -18.88 10.15
C GLU A 33 -14.68 -18.79 9.03
N CYS A 34 -14.59 -17.77 8.17
CA CYS A 34 -15.48 -17.64 7.01
C CYS A 34 -15.25 -18.76 5.99
N PHE A 35 -14.00 -19.17 5.76
CA PHE A 35 -13.68 -20.28 4.86
C PHE A 35 -14.23 -21.60 5.38
N THR A 36 -14.04 -21.89 6.67
CA THR A 36 -14.59 -23.10 7.31
C THR A 36 -16.11 -23.13 7.21
N LYS A 37 -16.80 -22.02 7.47
CA LYS A 37 -18.27 -21.95 7.35
C LYS A 37 -18.77 -22.12 5.91
N ALA A 38 -18.00 -21.64 4.94
CA ALA A 38 -18.32 -21.78 3.53
C ALA A 38 -17.86 -23.12 2.92
N GLY A 39 -17.28 -24.02 3.70
CA GLY A 39 -16.77 -25.31 3.23
C GLY A 39 -15.56 -25.20 2.28
N ILE A 40 -14.77 -24.13 2.40
CA ILE A 40 -13.62 -23.86 1.54
C ILE A 40 -12.37 -24.50 2.16
N ASP A 41 -11.82 -25.52 1.49
CA ASP A 41 -10.66 -26.31 1.95
C ASP A 41 -9.29 -25.66 1.62
N LYS A 42 -9.25 -24.35 1.39
CA LYS A 42 -7.98 -23.64 1.16
C LYS A 42 -7.36 -23.24 2.50
N ALA A 43 -6.24 -23.87 2.82
CA ALA A 43 -5.41 -23.45 3.94
C ALA A 43 -4.86 -22.01 3.74
N ILE A 44 -4.96 -21.19 4.79
CA ILE A 44 -4.46 -19.80 4.82
C ILE A 44 -3.25 -19.74 5.76
N ASP A 45 -2.06 -19.61 5.18
CA ASP A 45 -0.79 -19.46 5.92
C ASP A 45 -0.61 -18.02 6.44
N VAL A 46 -1.32 -17.68 7.54
CA VAL A 46 -1.34 -16.32 8.11
C VAL A 46 0.07 -15.77 8.35
N ASN A 47 0.97 -16.56 8.93
CA ASN A 47 2.33 -16.13 9.25
C ASN A 47 3.18 -15.74 8.03
N LYS A 48 2.86 -16.29 6.85
CA LYS A 48 3.53 -15.92 5.59
C LYS A 48 2.91 -14.65 5.01
N LEU A 49 1.58 -14.58 5.04
CA LEU A 49 0.83 -13.46 4.46
C LEU A 49 1.06 -12.15 5.20
N ILE A 50 1.04 -12.15 6.55
CA ILE A 50 1.23 -10.93 7.35
C ILE A 50 2.61 -10.30 7.18
N LYS A 51 3.62 -11.08 6.76
CA LYS A 51 4.97 -10.58 6.48
C LYS A 51 5.06 -9.77 5.18
N GLY A 52 3.99 -9.71 4.41
CA GLY A 52 3.94 -8.93 3.16
C GLY A 52 4.86 -9.45 2.05
N LYS A 53 5.34 -10.70 2.13
CA LYS A 53 6.17 -11.29 1.08
C LYS A 53 5.38 -11.39 -0.22
N TYR A 54 5.96 -10.90 -1.31
CA TYR A 54 5.30 -10.82 -2.61
C TYR A 54 4.78 -12.18 -3.10
N GLN A 55 5.63 -13.21 -3.07
CA GLN A 55 5.31 -14.52 -3.62
C GLN A 55 4.11 -15.17 -2.91
N ASP A 56 4.12 -15.21 -1.58
CA ASP A 56 3.05 -15.80 -0.76
C ASP A 56 1.72 -15.07 -0.96
N ASN A 57 1.76 -13.72 -0.99
CA ASN A 57 0.56 -12.90 -1.19
C ASN A 57 0.02 -13.02 -2.63
N LEU A 58 0.88 -13.08 -3.63
CA LEU A 58 0.48 -13.24 -5.03
C LEU A 58 -0.22 -14.58 -5.25
N GLU A 59 0.34 -15.69 -4.75
CA GLU A 59 -0.26 -17.01 -4.85
C GLU A 59 -1.67 -17.03 -4.21
N PHE A 60 -1.80 -16.41 -3.03
CA PHE A 60 -3.08 -16.34 -2.34
C PHE A 60 -4.12 -15.49 -3.11
N LEU A 61 -3.70 -14.35 -3.66
CA LEU A 61 -4.58 -13.48 -4.46
C LEU A 61 -5.02 -14.15 -5.77
N GLN A 62 -4.12 -14.87 -6.44
CA GLN A 62 -4.45 -15.64 -7.64
C GLN A 62 -5.52 -16.69 -7.33
N TRP A 63 -5.37 -17.40 -6.21
CA TRP A 63 -6.38 -18.35 -5.76
C TRP A 63 -7.72 -17.66 -5.44
N ILE A 64 -7.71 -16.51 -4.74
CA ILE A 64 -8.93 -15.74 -4.44
C ILE A 64 -9.63 -15.33 -5.74
N LYS A 65 -8.88 -14.83 -6.74
CA LYS A 65 -9.45 -14.43 -8.03
C LYS A 65 -10.12 -15.60 -8.72
N ARG A 66 -9.44 -16.75 -8.82
CA ARG A 66 -10.02 -17.97 -9.39
C ARG A 66 -11.27 -18.40 -8.61
N TYR A 67 -11.24 -18.36 -7.29
CA TYR A 67 -12.38 -18.70 -6.46
C TYR A 67 -13.56 -17.76 -6.72
N PHE A 68 -13.31 -16.45 -6.78
CA PHE A 68 -14.32 -15.44 -7.08
C PHE A 68 -14.97 -15.66 -8.44
N ASP A 69 -14.19 -15.89 -9.50
CA ASP A 69 -14.71 -16.10 -10.86
C ASP A 69 -15.62 -17.31 -10.98
N LEU A 70 -15.34 -18.37 -10.19
CA LEU A 70 -16.12 -19.59 -10.22
C LEU A 70 -17.44 -19.51 -9.44
N HIS A 71 -17.50 -18.65 -8.41
CA HIS A 71 -18.64 -18.63 -7.47
C HIS A 71 -19.48 -17.36 -7.55
N TRP A 72 -18.93 -16.27 -8.09
CA TRP A 72 -19.67 -15.03 -8.25
C TRP A 72 -20.52 -15.07 -9.50
N GLN A 73 -21.85 -15.02 -9.32
CA GLN A 73 -22.83 -15.08 -10.40
C GLN A 73 -23.16 -13.71 -11.01
N GLY A 74 -22.45 -12.66 -10.59
CA GLY A 74 -22.78 -11.28 -10.92
C GLY A 74 -23.75 -10.64 -9.91
N GLY A 75 -23.86 -9.32 -9.97
CA GLY A 75 -24.72 -8.52 -9.10
C GLY A 75 -24.08 -7.22 -8.66
N GLU A 76 -24.90 -6.30 -8.14
CA GLU A 76 -24.41 -5.09 -7.51
C GLU A 76 -23.94 -5.37 -6.08
N TYR A 77 -22.74 -4.92 -5.74
CA TYR A 77 -22.19 -5.04 -4.40
C TYR A 77 -21.50 -3.74 -4.01
N ASP A 78 -22.10 -2.99 -3.09
CA ASP A 78 -21.50 -1.78 -2.52
C ASP A 78 -20.62 -2.13 -1.32
N ALA A 79 -19.32 -2.28 -1.58
CA ALA A 79 -18.35 -2.57 -0.55
C ALA A 79 -18.18 -1.45 0.48
N VAL A 80 -18.41 -0.18 0.11
CA VAL A 80 -18.21 0.97 1.00
C VAL A 80 -19.34 1.02 2.02
N ALA A 81 -20.60 0.91 1.57
CA ALA A 81 -21.75 0.87 2.46
C ALA A 81 -21.69 -0.32 3.45
N ARG A 82 -21.23 -1.49 2.99
CA ARG A 82 -21.07 -2.69 3.84
C ARG A 82 -20.04 -2.47 4.95
N ARG A 83 -18.96 -1.73 4.67
CA ARG A 83 -17.93 -1.39 5.67
C ARG A 83 -18.39 -0.29 6.62
N SER A 84 -19.08 0.75 6.14
CA SER A 84 -19.53 1.88 6.96
C SER A 84 -20.70 1.51 7.90
N GLY A 85 -21.56 0.56 7.51
CA GLY A 85 -22.58 0.01 8.41
C GLY A 85 -22.02 -0.72 9.65
N SER A 86 -20.74 -1.11 9.59
CA SER A 86 -20.05 -1.87 10.63
C SER A 86 -19.36 -1.02 11.70
N THR A 87 -18.99 0.24 11.39
CA THR A 87 -18.39 1.18 12.35
C THR A 87 -19.39 1.79 13.33
N ARG A 88 -20.70 1.76 13.02
CA ARG A 88 -21.75 2.35 13.87
C ARG A 88 -22.08 1.53 15.14
N ASN A 89 -21.62 0.28 15.23
CA ASN A 89 -22.01 -0.66 16.29
C ASN A 89 -20.91 -0.96 17.33
N GLN A 90 -19.72 -0.36 17.23
CA GLN A 90 -18.64 -0.60 18.21
C GLN A 90 -18.70 0.31 19.46
N GLU A 91 -19.53 1.36 19.47
CA GLU A 91 -19.67 2.26 20.64
C GLU A 91 -20.86 1.95 21.56
N GLN A 92 -21.78 1.04 21.19
CA GLN A 92 -23.04 0.83 21.92
C GLN A 92 -23.12 -0.43 22.81
N LYS A 93 -21.99 -0.92 23.34
CA LYS A 93 -22.00 -1.96 24.39
C LYS A 93 -21.36 -1.49 25.69
N LYS A 94 -21.88 -0.39 26.25
CA LYS A 94 -21.88 -0.17 27.71
C LYS A 94 -23.20 0.47 28.15
N ASN A 95 -23.84 -0.22 29.10
CA ASN A 95 -24.89 0.22 30.03
C ASN A 95 -26.31 0.46 29.51
N ILE A 96 -27.15 -0.55 29.77
CA ILE A 96 -28.53 -0.34 30.23
C ILE A 96 -28.45 0.05 31.72
N ARG A 97 -28.66 1.34 32.02
CA ARG A 97 -29.46 1.76 33.19
C ARG A 97 -29.92 3.20 32.99
N SER A 98 -31.23 3.37 33.00
CA SER A 98 -31.95 4.61 32.77
C SER A 98 -31.68 5.65 33.87
N THR A 99 -31.42 6.89 33.47
CA THR A 99 -31.93 8.12 34.10
C THR A 99 -31.87 9.24 33.08
N ASN A 100 -33.01 9.91 32.86
CA ASN A 100 -33.07 11.24 32.28
C ASN A 100 -32.17 12.17 33.09
N GLU A 101 -31.34 12.98 32.42
CA GLU A 101 -31.18 14.41 32.70
C GLU A 101 -30.15 15.08 31.77
N ASN A 102 -30.58 16.22 31.26
CA ASN A 102 -29.82 17.40 30.85
C ASN A 102 -28.71 17.33 29.78
N ALA A 103 -28.98 18.13 28.74
CA ALA A 103 -28.02 18.68 27.81
C ALA A 103 -26.89 19.47 28.50
N ASN A 104 -25.81 19.60 27.71
CA ASN A 104 -24.68 20.53 27.79
C ASN A 104 -23.35 20.03 28.36
N ASN A 105 -22.39 20.07 27.44
CA ASN A 105 -20.94 20.30 27.59
C ASN A 105 -20.05 19.06 27.72
N ASN A 106 -19.68 18.46 26.59
CA ASN A 106 -18.31 17.91 26.42
C ASN A 106 -17.87 17.62 24.96
N THR A 107 -18.17 18.51 24.01
CA THR A 107 -17.74 18.34 22.60
C THR A 107 -16.29 18.79 22.32
N ASN A 108 -15.53 19.24 23.34
CA ASN A 108 -14.24 19.89 23.11
C ASN A 108 -12.99 19.01 23.31
N ILE A 109 -13.08 17.84 23.95
CA ILE A 109 -11.90 17.01 24.23
C ILE A 109 -11.55 16.07 23.06
N ASN A 110 -12.54 15.59 22.29
CA ASN A 110 -12.30 14.67 21.17
C ASN A 110 -11.71 15.34 19.92
N ASN A 111 -11.87 16.67 19.77
CA ASN A 111 -11.35 17.38 18.60
C ASN A 111 -9.84 17.61 18.64
N MET A 112 -9.21 17.62 19.81
CA MET A 112 -7.77 17.90 19.95
C MET A 112 -6.93 16.71 19.49
N ALA A 113 -7.25 15.49 19.97
CA ALA A 113 -6.54 14.27 19.60
C ALA A 113 -6.67 13.93 18.10
N THR A 114 -7.81 14.25 17.48
CA THR A 114 -7.99 14.10 16.03
C THR A 114 -7.23 15.17 15.25
N LYS A 115 -7.15 16.40 15.75
CA LYS A 115 -6.34 17.47 15.14
C LYS A 115 -4.84 17.14 15.19
N ASP A 116 -4.35 16.63 16.31
CA ASP A 116 -2.95 16.23 16.45
C ASP A 116 -2.58 15.10 15.47
N ALA A 117 -3.48 14.12 15.30
CA ALA A 117 -3.30 13.06 14.30
C ALA A 117 -3.32 13.60 12.86
N ILE A 118 -4.21 14.56 12.55
CA ILE A 118 -4.25 15.22 11.24
C ILE A 118 -2.96 15.99 10.96
N ILE A 119 -2.47 16.76 11.94
CA ILE A 119 -1.20 17.50 11.82
C ILE A 119 -0.03 16.55 11.62
N SER A 120 0.02 15.45 12.39
CA SER A 120 1.06 14.43 12.25
C SER A 120 1.05 13.76 10.86
N LEU A 121 -0.13 13.42 10.34
CA LEU A 121 -0.28 12.86 8.99
C LEU A 121 0.08 13.87 7.90
N GLN A 122 -0.33 15.14 8.05
CA GLN A 122 0.06 16.21 7.14
C GLN A 122 1.58 16.41 7.10
N LYS A 123 2.24 16.30 8.26
CA LYS A 123 3.70 16.34 8.35
C LYS A 123 4.36 15.18 7.61
N GLN A 124 3.88 13.95 7.82
CA GLN A 124 4.40 12.77 7.11
C GLN A 124 4.20 12.87 5.60
N ILE A 125 3.06 13.41 5.14
CA ILE A 125 2.82 13.63 3.71
C ILE A 125 3.80 14.65 3.14
N ALA A 126 4.10 15.73 3.88
CA ALA A 126 5.10 16.71 3.45
C ALA A 126 6.49 16.08 3.36
N GLU A 127 6.94 15.39 4.43
CA GLU A 127 8.24 14.70 4.46
C GLU A 127 8.39 13.67 3.32
N LEU A 128 7.34 12.90 3.03
CA LEU A 128 7.35 11.93 1.92
C LEU A 128 7.43 12.62 0.56
N ARG A 129 6.75 13.75 0.37
CA ARG A 129 6.80 14.51 -0.88
C ARG A 129 8.18 15.10 -1.12
N ASP A 130 8.80 15.67 -0.10
CA ASP A 130 10.16 16.20 -0.17
C ASP A 130 11.16 15.08 -0.49
N SER A 131 11.00 13.91 0.13
CA SER A 131 11.80 12.73 -0.18
C SER A 131 11.59 12.23 -1.61
N GLU A 132 10.36 12.26 -2.12
CA GLU A 132 10.05 11.85 -3.49
C GLU A 132 10.69 12.80 -4.51
N GLU A 133 10.65 14.11 -4.23
CA GLU A 133 11.28 15.13 -5.07
C GLU A 133 12.80 14.95 -5.12
N SER A 134 13.45 14.75 -3.96
CA SER A 134 14.89 14.46 -3.90
C SER A 134 15.27 13.19 -4.68
N LEU A 135 14.49 12.11 -4.53
CA LEU A 135 14.75 10.86 -5.25
C LEU A 135 14.54 11.00 -6.76
N LYS A 136 13.54 11.78 -7.19
CA LYS A 136 13.33 12.09 -8.61
C LYS A 136 14.49 12.91 -9.18
N ALA A 137 14.98 13.90 -8.43
CA ALA A 137 16.16 14.66 -8.83
C ALA A 137 17.39 13.77 -8.98
N GLU A 138 17.65 12.85 -8.04
CA GLU A 138 18.73 11.86 -8.16
C GLU A 138 18.55 10.93 -9.36
N ARG A 139 17.33 10.41 -9.58
CA ARG A 139 17.02 9.57 -10.74
C ARG A 139 17.34 10.31 -12.05
N ASP A 140 16.84 11.54 -12.18
CA ASP A 140 17.01 12.34 -13.40
C ASP A 140 18.49 12.70 -13.61
N TYR A 141 19.22 12.99 -12.53
CA TYR A 141 20.66 13.18 -12.53
C TYR A 141 21.43 11.96 -13.07
N TYR A 142 21.13 10.75 -12.59
CA TYR A 142 21.78 9.53 -13.11
C TYR A 142 21.32 9.17 -14.52
N PHE A 143 20.06 9.42 -14.85
CA PHE A 143 19.52 9.20 -16.19
C PHE A 143 20.22 10.09 -17.23
N GLU A 144 20.42 11.37 -16.94
CA GLU A 144 21.10 12.30 -17.84
C GLU A 144 22.56 11.87 -18.10
N LYS A 145 23.28 11.39 -17.07
CA LYS A 145 24.62 10.81 -17.26
C LYS A 145 24.63 9.64 -18.23
N LEU A 146 23.71 8.68 -18.04
CA LEU A 146 23.59 7.54 -18.94
C LEU A 146 23.20 7.96 -20.35
N ARG A 147 22.33 8.96 -20.48
CA ARG A 147 21.94 9.53 -21.78
C ARG A 147 23.11 10.18 -22.50
N ARG A 148 23.97 10.93 -21.79
CA ARG A 148 25.21 11.50 -22.35
C ARG A 148 26.18 10.42 -22.81
N VAL A 149 26.31 9.33 -22.05
CA VAL A 149 27.11 8.15 -22.45
C VAL A 149 26.54 7.52 -23.72
N GLU A 150 25.22 7.30 -23.77
CA GLU A 150 24.52 6.74 -24.93
C GLU A 150 24.75 7.58 -26.19
N ILE A 151 24.53 8.90 -26.13
CA ILE A 151 24.77 9.83 -27.23
C ILE A 151 26.23 9.76 -27.70
N LYS A 152 27.18 9.64 -26.78
CA LYS A 152 28.61 9.52 -27.11
C LYS A 152 28.88 8.22 -27.88
N CYS A 153 28.33 7.09 -27.43
CA CYS A 153 28.44 5.80 -28.14
C CYS A 153 27.83 5.89 -29.55
N GLU A 154 26.60 6.36 -29.67
CA GLU A 154 25.90 6.51 -30.96
C GLU A 154 26.69 7.40 -31.93
N THR A 155 27.28 8.49 -31.43
CA THR A 155 28.09 9.41 -32.25
C THR A 155 29.32 8.70 -32.83
N LEU A 156 29.98 7.84 -32.05
CA LEU A 156 31.17 7.11 -32.49
C LEU A 156 30.81 6.03 -33.52
N GLU A 157 29.69 5.33 -33.32
CA GLU A 157 29.16 4.35 -34.28
C GLU A 157 28.82 5.02 -35.62
N ASN A 158 28.10 6.15 -35.58
CA ASN A 158 27.69 6.89 -36.77
C ASN A 158 28.85 7.53 -37.53
N GLN A 159 29.91 7.96 -36.83
CA GLN A 159 31.11 8.53 -37.47
C GLN A 159 32.01 7.47 -38.12
N GLN A 160 31.71 6.17 -37.97
CA GLN A 160 32.49 5.06 -38.50
C GLN A 160 33.99 5.18 -38.18
N LYS A 161 34.32 5.75 -37.00
CA LYS A 161 35.70 6.00 -36.55
C LYS A 161 36.36 4.69 -36.17
N SER A 162 37.03 4.07 -37.14
CA SER A 162 37.92 2.94 -36.89
C SER A 162 39.20 3.42 -36.18
N GLY A 163 39.47 2.92 -34.97
CA GLY A 163 40.72 3.18 -34.24
C GLY A 163 40.61 4.07 -33.00
N ILE A 164 39.46 4.10 -32.32
CA ILE A 164 39.31 4.82 -31.04
C ILE A 164 40.18 4.13 -29.98
N ASP A 165 41.07 4.89 -29.36
CA ASP A 165 41.84 4.43 -28.22
C ASP A 165 40.91 4.15 -27.03
N ALA A 166 40.89 2.90 -26.56
CA ALA A 166 40.00 2.47 -25.49
C ALA A 166 40.25 3.20 -24.17
N CYS A 167 41.50 3.62 -23.90
CA CYS A 167 41.86 4.37 -22.70
C CYS A 167 41.31 5.80 -22.77
N VAL A 168 41.38 6.44 -23.94
CA VAL A 168 40.75 7.77 -24.17
C VAL A 168 39.24 7.68 -23.98
N PHE A 169 38.59 6.70 -24.61
CA PHE A 169 37.15 6.53 -24.47
C PHE A 169 36.73 6.28 -23.02
N ALA A 170 37.44 5.41 -22.30
CA ALA A 170 37.17 5.14 -20.89
C ALA A 170 37.27 6.41 -20.01
N LYS A 171 38.23 7.30 -20.28
CA LYS A 171 38.36 8.58 -19.56
C LYS A 171 37.18 9.50 -19.83
N GLU A 172 36.74 9.63 -21.08
CA GLU A 172 35.57 10.46 -21.43
C GLU A 172 34.29 9.95 -20.76
N ILE A 173 34.11 8.62 -20.66
CA ILE A 173 32.96 8.03 -19.94
C ILE A 173 33.07 8.30 -18.43
N GLN A 174 34.26 8.17 -17.85
CA GLN A 174 34.49 8.48 -16.43
C GLN A 174 34.18 9.94 -16.10
N GLU A 175 34.56 10.88 -16.98
CA GLU A 175 34.22 12.31 -16.82
C GLU A 175 32.70 12.51 -16.73
N ILE A 176 31.91 11.85 -17.59
CA ILE A 176 30.44 11.93 -17.54
C ILE A 176 29.91 11.32 -16.23
N LEU A 177 30.38 10.12 -15.87
CA LEU A 177 29.86 9.39 -14.70
C LEU A 177 30.24 10.06 -13.38
N TYR A 178 31.39 10.72 -13.30
CA TYR A 178 31.89 11.36 -12.08
C TYR A 178 31.70 12.88 -12.03
N ALA A 179 31.19 13.51 -13.09
CA ALA A 179 30.76 14.90 -13.06
C ALA A 179 29.82 15.14 -11.86
N THR A 180 30.00 16.23 -11.15
CA THR A 180 29.11 16.67 -10.08
C THR A 180 27.83 17.32 -10.64
N ALA A 181 26.84 17.58 -9.79
CA ALA A 181 25.61 18.26 -10.21
C ALA A 181 25.83 19.69 -10.73
N GLU A 182 26.95 20.32 -10.39
CA GLU A 182 27.31 21.66 -10.88
C GLU A 182 27.98 21.63 -12.26
N GLU A 183 28.44 20.45 -12.70
CA GLU A 183 29.21 20.24 -13.93
C GLU A 183 28.36 19.63 -15.08
N MET A 184 27.06 19.42 -14.84
CA MET A 184 26.08 18.95 -15.84
C MET A 184 25.15 20.05 -16.29
#